data_AF-A0A8J7W3C4-F1
#
_entry.id   AF-A0A8J7W3C4-F1
#
_cell.length_a   1.000
_cell.length_b   1.000
_cell.length_c   1.000
_cell.angle_alpha   90.00
_cell.angle_beta   90.00
_cell.angle_gamma   90.00
#
_symmetry.space_group_name_H-M   'P 1'
#
loop_
_entity.id
_entity.type
_entity.pdbx_description
1 polymer ?
#
loop_
_entity_poly.entity_id
_entity_poly.type
_entity_poly.pdbx_seq_one_letter_code
_entity_poly.pdbx_strand_id
1 'polypeptide(L)'
;MIPLLEQWEWEKVNQITCEIGQSRDITGMRRDFLTLLGQLVAFDLADFYLNDTATLGRVRLVDPVVVSRFSKQFNEKFMAEYDKCYGQIDYVKWVFSSHESIVYRESDLINNEMRTKSAFFLDYLKPAGFLHVAGISIAKEGSCISAITLYRTEKRGDFTDKELYILNQLLPHLQSKLSREFNVIDYNIEKIRKGFSLLAYQYHLSNREIEILKLVCSGHNNSEVGNQLSISVNTVKKHMSNIFDKLGVDSRTHLFNLLLRNNKELFE
;
A
#
# COMPACT_ATOMS: atom_id res chain seq x y z
N MET A 1 -31.60 0.04 8.34
CA MET A 1 -31.66 0.34 9.79
C MET A 1 -30.22 0.55 10.24
N ILE A 2 -29.87 1.68 10.86
CA ILE A 2 -28.49 1.92 11.30
C ILE A 2 -28.19 0.95 12.46
N PRO A 3 -27.13 0.12 12.39
CA PRO A 3 -26.79 -0.80 13.47
C PRO A 3 -26.48 -0.04 14.77
N LEU A 4 -27.06 -0.46 15.89
CA LEU A 4 -26.75 0.13 17.19
C LEU A 4 -25.40 -0.43 17.70
N LEU A 5 -24.45 0.46 17.97
CA LEU A 5 -23.21 0.09 18.66
C LEU A 5 -23.40 0.18 20.17
N GLU A 6 -22.79 -0.76 20.88
CA GLU A 6 -22.69 -0.76 22.33
C GLU A 6 -21.68 0.29 22.79
N GLN A 7 -21.77 0.70 24.06
CA GLN A 7 -20.91 1.74 24.61
C GLN A 7 -19.41 1.38 24.49
N TRP A 8 -19.03 0.14 24.79
CA TRP A 8 -17.63 -0.29 24.72
C TRP A 8 -17.10 -0.30 23.27
N GLU A 9 -17.97 -0.52 22.29
CA GLU A 9 -17.60 -0.47 20.87
C GLU A 9 -17.30 0.96 20.45
N TRP A 10 -18.11 1.92 20.91
CA TRP A 10 -17.86 3.35 20.72
C TRP A 10 -16.55 3.80 21.38
N GLU A 11 -16.30 3.36 22.61
CA GLU A 11 -15.04 3.64 23.32
C GLU A 11 -13.83 3.10 22.54
N LYS A 12 -13.96 1.90 21.94
CA LYS A 12 -12.90 1.31 21.12
C LYS A 12 -12.73 2.04 19.78
N VAL A 13 -13.80 2.43 19.10
CA VAL A 13 -13.75 3.26 17.88
C VAL A 13 -13.02 4.57 18.18
N ASN A 14 -13.36 5.24 19.28
CA ASN A 14 -12.68 6.47 19.70
C ASN A 14 -11.20 6.24 19.99
N GLN A 15 -10.85 5.14 20.67
CA GLN A 15 -9.46 4.76 20.90
C GLN A 15 -8.70 4.61 19.58
N ILE A 16 -9.25 3.84 18.62
CA ILE A 16 -8.63 3.63 17.30
C ILE A 16 -8.45 4.97 16.57
N THR A 17 -9.47 5.84 16.59
CA THR A 17 -9.39 7.17 15.98
C THR A 17 -8.27 8.03 16.56
N CYS A 18 -8.07 8.01 17.88
CA CYS A 18 -6.97 8.72 18.54
C CYS A 18 -5.60 8.18 18.09
N GLU A 19 -5.43 6.86 18.05
CA GLU A 19 -4.18 6.22 17.63
C GLU A 19 -3.82 6.55 16.17
N ILE A 20 -4.80 6.51 15.26
CA ILE A 20 -4.64 6.94 13.87
C ILE A 20 -4.14 8.39 13.81
N GLY A 21 -4.76 9.28 14.59
CA GLY A 21 -4.49 10.72 14.55
C GLY A 21 -3.11 11.11 15.08
N GLN A 22 -2.63 10.43 16.13
CA GLN A 22 -1.41 10.80 16.85
C GLN A 22 -0.15 10.16 16.26
N SER A 23 -0.28 9.02 15.58
CA SER A 23 0.89 8.27 15.11
C SER A 23 1.67 9.02 14.03
N ARG A 24 3.00 9.02 14.13
CA ARG A 24 3.93 9.54 13.11
C ARG A 24 4.58 8.43 12.27
N ASP A 25 4.48 7.19 12.72
CA ASP A 25 4.96 6.01 12.01
C ASP A 25 3.78 5.32 11.32
N ILE A 26 3.71 5.43 9.99
CA ILE A 26 2.62 4.87 9.19
C ILE A 26 2.61 3.34 9.23
N THR A 27 3.76 2.69 9.33
CA THR A 27 3.84 1.23 9.38
C THR A 27 3.40 0.72 10.75
N GLY A 28 3.84 1.36 11.83
CA GLY A 28 3.35 1.12 13.18
C GLY A 28 1.84 1.35 13.29
N MET A 29 1.36 2.52 12.84
CA MET A 29 -0.07 2.88 12.86
C MET A 29 -0.96 1.83 12.20
N ARG A 30 -0.60 1.36 11.00
CA ARG A 30 -1.37 0.33 10.30
C ARG A 30 -1.43 -0.98 11.08
N ARG A 31 -0.34 -1.38 11.74
CA ARG A 31 -0.30 -2.59 12.56
C ARG A 31 -1.17 -2.45 13.81
N ASP A 32 -1.07 -1.32 14.49
CA ASP A 32 -1.84 -1.03 15.69
C ASP A 32 -3.33 -0.91 15.38
N PHE A 33 -3.67 -0.25 14.26
CA PHE A 33 -5.02 -0.18 13.72
C PHE A 33 -5.61 -1.58 13.52
N LEU A 34 -4.93 -2.46 12.77
CA LEU A 34 -5.43 -3.82 12.53
C LEU A 34 -5.57 -4.61 13.84
N THR A 35 -4.62 -4.46 14.76
CA THR A 35 -4.63 -5.14 16.06
C THR A 35 -5.81 -4.72 16.92
N LEU A 36 -6.10 -3.41 16.99
CA LEU A 36 -7.24 -2.87 17.73
C LEU A 36 -8.56 -3.19 17.02
N LEU A 37 -8.60 -3.11 15.69
CA LEU A 37 -9.77 -3.46 14.88
C LEU A 37 -10.21 -4.90 15.13
N GLY A 38 -9.27 -5.83 15.33
CA GLY A 38 -9.57 -7.24 15.65
C GLY A 38 -10.40 -7.45 16.92
N GLN A 39 -10.50 -6.44 17.79
CA GLN A 39 -11.36 -6.45 18.99
C GLN A 39 -12.82 -6.08 18.68
N LEU A 40 -13.07 -5.43 17.54
CA LEU A 40 -14.40 -4.98 17.08
C LEU A 40 -14.93 -5.82 15.92
N VAL A 41 -14.05 -6.14 14.98
CA VAL A 41 -14.36 -6.88 13.77
C VAL A 41 -13.45 -8.08 13.73
N ALA A 42 -14.00 -9.27 13.99
CA ALA A 42 -13.19 -10.48 14.03
C ALA A 42 -12.63 -10.81 12.63
N PHE A 43 -11.39 -11.25 12.53
CA PHE A 43 -10.83 -11.77 11.28
C PHE A 43 -9.79 -12.85 11.59
N ASP A 44 -9.45 -13.66 10.58
CA ASP A 44 -8.40 -14.67 10.68
C ASP A 44 -7.08 -14.15 10.10
N LEU A 45 -7.16 -13.29 9.09
CA LEU A 45 -6.04 -12.53 8.52
C LEU A 45 -6.55 -11.15 8.11
N ALA A 46 -5.73 -10.13 8.30
CA ALA A 46 -5.95 -8.81 7.75
C ALA A 46 -4.67 -8.27 7.13
N ASP A 47 -4.80 -7.62 5.98
CA ASP A 47 -3.72 -6.87 5.32
C ASP A 47 -4.10 -5.39 5.19
N PHE A 48 -3.08 -4.54 5.17
CA PHE A 48 -3.20 -3.09 5.03
C PHE A 48 -2.08 -2.56 4.12
N TYR A 49 -2.41 -2.38 2.84
CA TYR A 49 -1.52 -1.92 1.79
C TYR A 49 -1.57 -0.40 1.61
N LEU A 50 -0.45 0.18 1.20
CA LEU A 50 -0.40 1.52 0.59
C LEU A 50 -0.45 1.37 -0.93
N ASN A 51 -0.79 2.43 -1.67
CA ASN A 51 -0.67 2.44 -3.13
C ASN A 51 0.64 3.11 -3.57
N ASP A 52 1.28 2.56 -4.59
CA ASP A 52 2.41 3.17 -5.29
C ASP A 52 1.92 4.29 -6.21
N THR A 53 1.89 5.50 -5.68
CA THR A 53 1.47 6.70 -6.40
C THR A 53 2.42 7.10 -7.53
N ALA A 54 3.60 6.47 -7.64
CA ALA A 54 4.48 6.70 -8.77
C ALA A 54 3.91 6.13 -10.08
N THR A 55 3.01 5.14 -10.05
CA THR A 55 2.48 4.54 -11.29
C THR A 55 1.26 5.30 -11.79
N LEU A 56 1.47 6.29 -12.68
CA LEU A 56 0.40 7.05 -13.34
C LEU A 56 -0.62 6.10 -14.00
N GLY A 57 -1.88 6.17 -13.55
CA GLY A 57 -3.01 5.47 -14.15
C GLY A 57 -3.16 3.99 -13.82
N ARG A 58 -2.37 3.43 -12.89
CA ARG A 58 -2.57 2.04 -12.41
C ARG A 58 -2.44 1.95 -10.90
N VAL A 59 -3.43 1.33 -10.27
CA VAL A 59 -3.39 1.00 -8.85
C VAL A 59 -2.44 -0.18 -8.65
N ARG A 60 -1.42 0.03 -7.82
CA ARG A 60 -0.43 -0.97 -7.42
C ARG A 60 -0.24 -0.90 -5.91
N LEU A 61 -0.88 -1.85 -5.23
CA LEU A 61 -0.73 -2.02 -3.79
C LEU A 61 0.72 -2.45 -3.45
N VAL A 62 1.30 -1.81 -2.44
CA VAL A 62 2.67 -2.01 -1.97
C VAL A 62 2.76 -1.90 -0.45
N ASP A 63 3.88 -2.35 0.10
CA ASP A 63 4.23 -2.26 1.53
C ASP A 63 3.14 -2.81 2.46
N PRO A 64 2.79 -4.11 2.36
CA PRO A 64 1.74 -4.69 3.20
C PRO A 64 2.11 -4.73 4.67
N VAL A 65 1.16 -4.34 5.52
CA VAL A 65 1.16 -4.69 6.94
C VAL A 65 0.14 -5.79 7.17
N VAL A 66 0.56 -6.91 7.77
CA VAL A 66 -0.30 -8.07 8.01
C VAL A 66 -0.44 -8.35 9.51
N VAL A 67 -1.67 -8.57 9.95
CA VAL A 67 -2.00 -9.10 11.29
C VAL A 67 -2.86 -10.34 11.09
N SER A 68 -2.44 -11.48 11.64
CA SER A 68 -3.18 -12.74 11.48
C SER A 68 -2.90 -13.71 12.62
N ARG A 69 -3.74 -14.75 12.72
CA ARG A 69 -3.50 -15.90 13.63
C ARG A 69 -2.60 -16.97 13.04
N PHE A 70 -2.15 -16.80 11.80
CA PHE A 70 -1.34 -17.79 11.07
C PHE A 70 0.15 -17.55 11.28
N SER A 71 0.97 -18.53 10.90
CA SER A 71 2.43 -18.39 10.99
C SER A 71 2.93 -17.31 10.02
N LYS A 72 4.06 -16.69 10.37
CA LYS A 72 4.75 -15.73 9.51
C LYS A 72 5.00 -16.29 8.11
N GLN A 73 5.45 -17.55 8.02
CA GLN A 73 5.70 -18.23 6.74
C GLN A 73 4.44 -18.37 5.89
N PHE A 74 3.30 -18.69 6.51
CA PHE A 74 2.02 -18.74 5.79
C PHE A 74 1.65 -17.37 5.24
N ASN A 75 1.73 -16.33 6.08
CA ASN A 75 1.40 -14.96 5.68
C ASN A 75 2.27 -14.48 4.51
N GLU A 76 3.59 -14.68 4.61
CA GLU A 76 4.54 -14.30 3.55
C GLU A 76 4.26 -15.02 2.23
N LYS A 77 3.99 -16.33 2.30
CA LYS A 77 3.65 -17.11 1.10
C LYS A 77 2.35 -16.64 0.48
N PHE A 78 1.30 -16.46 1.30
CA PHE A 78 -0.03 -16.05 0.84
C PHE A 78 0.03 -14.67 0.16
N MET A 79 0.68 -13.69 0.80
CA MET A 79 0.85 -12.35 0.20
C MET A 79 1.68 -12.39 -1.10
N ALA A 80 2.78 -13.15 -1.12
CA ALA A 80 3.63 -13.24 -2.31
C ALA A 80 2.91 -13.87 -3.52
N GLU A 81 2.02 -14.84 -3.29
CA GLU A 81 1.20 -15.44 -4.35
C GLU A 81 0.21 -14.43 -4.97
N TYR A 82 -0.37 -13.54 -4.14
CA TYR A 82 -1.24 -12.46 -4.62
C TYR A 82 -0.50 -11.53 -5.57
N ASP A 83 0.64 -11.00 -5.14
CA ASP A 83 1.44 -10.04 -5.90
C ASP A 83 1.93 -10.61 -7.23
N LYS A 84 2.24 -11.91 -7.25
CA LYS A 84 2.83 -12.58 -8.41
C LYS A 84 1.80 -12.94 -9.48
N CYS A 85 0.66 -13.51 -9.07
CA CYS A 85 -0.23 -14.21 -9.99
C CYS A 85 -1.69 -13.79 -9.89
N TYR A 86 -2.19 -13.52 -8.68
CA TYR A 86 -3.64 -13.46 -8.45
C TYR A 86 -4.21 -12.05 -8.47
N GLY A 87 -3.41 -11.02 -8.17
CA GLY A 87 -3.88 -9.64 -8.20
C GLY A 87 -4.32 -9.15 -9.60
N GLN A 88 -4.02 -9.87 -10.69
CA GLN A 88 -4.52 -9.53 -12.03
C GLN A 88 -5.91 -10.11 -12.34
N ILE A 89 -6.29 -11.20 -11.67
CA ILE A 89 -7.54 -11.94 -11.90
C ILE A 89 -8.51 -11.81 -10.73
N ASP A 90 -8.17 -11.00 -9.74
CA ASP A 90 -9.02 -10.61 -8.62
C ASP A 90 -10.32 -9.96 -9.13
N TYR A 91 -11.45 -10.62 -8.90
CA TYR A 91 -12.76 -10.21 -9.39
C TYR A 91 -13.34 -8.98 -8.66
N VAL A 92 -12.79 -8.59 -7.51
CA VAL A 92 -13.14 -7.34 -6.81
C VAL A 92 -12.09 -6.24 -7.00
N LYS A 93 -11.06 -6.46 -7.82
CA LYS A 93 -10.00 -5.46 -8.08
C LYS A 93 -10.54 -4.09 -8.50
N TRP A 94 -11.68 -4.05 -9.18
CA TRP A 94 -12.32 -2.81 -9.62
C TRP A 94 -12.66 -1.88 -8.45
N VAL A 95 -12.85 -2.39 -7.23
CA VAL A 95 -13.07 -1.61 -6.01
C VAL A 95 -11.89 -0.68 -5.74
N PHE A 96 -10.67 -1.10 -6.07
CA PHE A 96 -9.49 -0.26 -5.94
C PHE A 96 -9.40 0.80 -7.04
N SER A 97 -10.18 0.69 -8.11
CA SER A 97 -10.28 1.72 -9.16
C SER A 97 -11.41 2.72 -8.90
N SER A 98 -12.11 2.60 -7.77
CA SER A 98 -13.12 3.58 -7.35
C SER A 98 -12.49 4.95 -7.11
N HIS A 99 -13.22 5.99 -7.52
CA HIS A 99 -12.81 7.38 -7.28
C HIS A 99 -13.09 7.82 -5.83
N GLU A 100 -13.93 7.07 -5.12
CA GLU A 100 -14.34 7.33 -3.75
C GLU A 100 -13.92 6.19 -2.82
N SER A 101 -13.66 6.55 -1.57
CA SER A 101 -13.39 5.56 -0.52
C SER A 101 -14.64 4.73 -0.26
N ILE A 102 -14.48 3.41 -0.15
CA ILE A 102 -15.58 2.47 0.00
C ILE A 102 -15.24 1.38 1.01
N VAL A 103 -16.20 1.11 1.90
CA VAL A 103 -16.24 -0.10 2.70
C VAL A 103 -17.10 -1.11 1.96
N TYR A 104 -16.62 -2.34 1.84
CA TYR A 104 -17.33 -3.39 1.12
C TYR A 104 -17.27 -4.73 1.83
N ARG A 105 -18.32 -5.51 1.61
CA ARG A 105 -18.34 -6.96 1.85
C ARG A 105 -18.40 -7.63 0.49
N GLU A 106 -17.53 -8.60 0.27
CA GLU A 106 -17.38 -9.24 -1.05
C GLU A 106 -18.68 -9.91 -1.52
N SER A 107 -19.43 -10.54 -0.61
CA SER A 107 -20.72 -11.17 -0.92
C SER A 107 -21.84 -10.19 -1.32
N ASP A 108 -21.66 -8.89 -1.08
CA ASP A 108 -22.56 -7.85 -1.60
C ASP A 108 -22.18 -7.44 -3.04
N LEU A 109 -20.94 -7.68 -3.44
CA LEU A 109 -20.40 -7.25 -4.74
C LEU A 109 -20.47 -8.34 -5.81
N ILE A 110 -20.29 -9.60 -5.42
CA ILE A 110 -20.29 -10.73 -6.35
C ILE A 110 -21.17 -11.87 -5.81
N ASN A 111 -22.00 -12.42 -6.70
CA ASN A 111 -22.82 -13.56 -6.34
C ASN A 111 -21.95 -14.81 -6.10
N ASN A 112 -22.42 -15.68 -5.21
CA ASN A 112 -21.65 -16.86 -4.78
C ASN A 112 -21.39 -17.86 -5.94
N GLU A 113 -22.28 -17.95 -6.92
CA GLU A 113 -22.12 -18.87 -8.05
C GLU A 113 -20.94 -18.47 -8.94
N MET A 114 -20.83 -17.19 -9.30
CA MET A 114 -19.71 -16.65 -10.06
C MET A 114 -18.43 -16.73 -9.24
N ARG A 115 -18.51 -16.37 -7.94
CA ARG A 115 -17.35 -16.39 -7.05
C ARG A 115 -16.71 -17.77 -6.98
N THR A 116 -17.52 -18.79 -6.70
CA THR A 116 -17.06 -20.18 -6.52
C THR A 116 -16.53 -20.84 -7.80
N LYS A 117 -16.81 -20.26 -8.97
CA LYS A 117 -16.27 -20.69 -10.27
C LYS A 117 -15.03 -19.89 -10.71
N SER A 118 -14.68 -18.82 -10.01
CA SER A 118 -13.53 -17.98 -10.38
C SER A 118 -12.21 -18.65 -10.01
N ALA A 119 -11.19 -18.51 -10.88
CA ALA A 119 -9.84 -18.99 -10.61
C ALA A 119 -9.24 -18.32 -9.36
N PHE A 120 -9.49 -17.03 -9.16
CA PHE A 120 -9.07 -16.31 -7.95
C PHE A 120 -9.60 -16.98 -6.67
N PHE A 121 -10.89 -17.33 -6.63
CA PHE A 121 -11.42 -18.01 -5.45
C PHE A 121 -10.87 -19.44 -5.32
N LEU A 122 -10.91 -20.23 -6.41
CA LEU A 122 -10.59 -21.66 -6.38
C LEU A 122 -9.12 -21.93 -6.07
N ASP A 123 -8.22 -21.12 -6.62
CA ASP A 123 -6.78 -21.39 -6.58
C ASP A 123 -6.05 -20.60 -5.50
N TYR A 124 -6.62 -19.49 -5.02
CA TYR A 124 -5.99 -18.61 -4.03
C TYR A 124 -6.72 -18.57 -2.69
N LEU A 125 -8.00 -18.17 -2.66
CA LEU A 125 -8.73 -18.01 -1.39
C LEU A 125 -9.14 -19.35 -0.75
N LYS A 126 -9.71 -20.25 -1.54
CA LYS A 126 -10.26 -21.54 -1.08
C LYS A 126 -9.18 -22.45 -0.48
N PRO A 127 -7.97 -22.61 -1.06
CA PRO A 127 -6.92 -23.45 -0.46
C PRO A 127 -6.38 -22.88 0.86
N ALA A 128 -6.41 -21.55 1.02
CA ALA A 128 -6.10 -20.88 2.28
C ALA A 128 -7.25 -20.96 3.31
N GLY A 129 -8.42 -21.48 2.89
CA GLY A 129 -9.61 -21.62 3.73
C GLY A 129 -10.41 -20.33 3.91
N PHE A 130 -10.10 -19.27 3.15
CA PHE A 130 -10.79 -17.99 3.24
C PHE A 130 -12.05 -18.01 2.39
N LEU A 131 -13.19 -17.82 3.06
CA LEU A 131 -14.54 -17.92 2.48
C LEU A 131 -15.30 -16.59 2.58
N HIS A 132 -14.89 -15.68 3.44
CA HIS A 132 -15.51 -14.36 3.52
C HIS A 132 -14.44 -13.30 3.51
N VAL A 133 -14.67 -12.27 2.71
CA VAL A 133 -13.77 -11.15 2.52
C VAL A 133 -14.57 -9.86 2.67
N ALA A 134 -14.00 -8.91 3.43
CA ALA A 134 -14.48 -7.54 3.49
C ALA A 134 -13.27 -6.61 3.50
N GLY A 135 -13.49 -5.34 3.20
CA GLY A 135 -12.36 -4.42 3.14
C GLY A 135 -12.75 -2.97 3.06
N ILE A 136 -11.71 -2.15 3.03
CA ILE A 136 -11.78 -0.71 2.82
C ILE A 136 -10.85 -0.38 1.66
N SER A 137 -11.38 0.25 0.62
CA SER A 137 -10.57 0.95 -0.39
C SER A 137 -10.61 2.43 -0.05
N ILE A 138 -9.45 3.06 0.12
CA ILE A 138 -9.33 4.46 0.52
C ILE A 138 -8.86 5.23 -0.69
N ALA A 139 -9.66 6.19 -1.15
CA ALA A 139 -9.36 7.01 -2.30
C ALA A 139 -9.16 8.48 -1.93
N LYS A 140 -8.39 9.17 -2.75
CA LYS A 140 -8.13 10.60 -2.69
C LYS A 140 -8.01 11.13 -4.12
N GLU A 141 -8.71 12.23 -4.41
CA GLU A 141 -8.66 12.90 -5.73
C GLU A 141 -8.88 11.94 -6.90
N GLY A 142 -9.81 10.99 -6.73
CA GLY A 142 -10.16 10.02 -7.77
C GLY A 142 -9.21 8.83 -7.91
N SER A 143 -8.19 8.70 -7.05
CA SER A 143 -7.25 7.56 -7.05
C SER A 143 -7.24 6.84 -5.72
N CYS A 144 -7.23 5.50 -5.73
CA CYS A 144 -6.98 4.72 -4.52
C CYS A 144 -5.58 5.01 -4.00
N ILE A 145 -5.45 5.29 -2.71
CA ILE A 145 -4.18 5.53 -2.02
C ILE A 145 -3.83 4.39 -1.07
N SER A 146 -4.80 3.55 -0.71
CA SER A 146 -4.60 2.47 0.26
C SER A 146 -5.76 1.47 0.27
N ALA A 147 -5.48 0.23 0.65
CA ALA A 147 -6.47 -0.82 0.77
C ALA A 147 -6.27 -1.61 2.08
N ILE A 148 -7.38 -1.96 2.73
CA ILE A 148 -7.43 -2.89 3.86
C ILE A 148 -8.30 -4.08 3.45
N THR A 149 -7.81 -5.29 3.68
CA THR A 149 -8.56 -6.51 3.39
C THR A 149 -8.61 -7.40 4.63
N LEU A 150 -9.81 -7.86 4.98
CA LEU A 150 -10.09 -8.74 6.10
C LEU A 150 -10.58 -10.08 5.56
N TYR A 151 -10.00 -11.17 6.03
CA TYR A 151 -10.35 -12.53 5.62
C TYR A 151 -10.86 -13.35 6.79
N ARG A 152 -11.92 -14.12 6.53
CA ARG A 152 -12.50 -15.10 7.47
C ARG A 152 -12.60 -16.47 6.84
N THR A 153 -12.33 -17.46 7.68
CA THR A 153 -12.66 -18.86 7.42
C THR A 153 -14.15 -19.13 7.66
N GLU A 154 -14.63 -20.27 7.16
CA GLU A 154 -16.05 -20.69 7.28
C GLU A 154 -16.58 -20.61 8.72
N LYS A 155 -15.72 -20.93 9.70
CA LYS A 155 -16.08 -21.03 11.12
C LYS A 155 -16.67 -19.75 11.70
N ARG A 156 -16.37 -18.59 11.11
CA ARG A 156 -16.80 -17.27 11.60
C ARG A 156 -18.04 -16.71 10.90
N GLY A 157 -18.46 -17.32 9.79
CA GLY A 157 -19.47 -16.73 8.91
C GLY A 157 -19.00 -15.44 8.25
N ASP A 158 -19.91 -14.81 7.50
CA ASP A 158 -19.65 -13.58 6.77
C ASP A 158 -19.57 -12.35 7.69
N PHE A 159 -19.11 -11.23 7.16
CA PHE A 159 -19.09 -9.95 7.85
C PHE A 159 -20.52 -9.40 7.98
N THR A 160 -20.86 -8.95 9.18
CA THR A 160 -22.20 -8.43 9.48
C THR A 160 -22.32 -6.95 9.10
N ASP A 161 -23.55 -6.47 8.94
CA ASP A 161 -23.81 -5.05 8.65
C ASP A 161 -23.30 -4.12 9.78
N LYS A 162 -23.31 -4.62 11.03
CA LYS A 162 -22.73 -3.92 12.18
C LYS A 162 -21.22 -3.75 12.03
N GLU A 163 -20.52 -4.78 11.56
CA GLU A 163 -19.07 -4.72 11.36
C GLU A 163 -18.71 -3.78 10.20
N LEU A 164 -19.46 -3.82 9.10
CA LEU A 164 -19.30 -2.84 8.02
C LEU A 164 -19.60 -1.42 8.50
N TYR A 165 -20.58 -1.23 9.39
CA TYR A 165 -20.85 0.07 10.00
C TYR A 165 -19.66 0.58 10.82
N ILE A 166 -19.01 -0.29 11.63
CA ILE A 166 -17.79 0.06 12.37
C ILE A 166 -16.67 0.49 11.42
N LEU A 167 -16.43 -0.27 10.34
CA LEU A 167 -15.44 0.09 9.32
C LEU A 167 -15.76 1.46 8.69
N ASN A 168 -17.05 1.75 8.43
CA ASN A 168 -17.50 3.04 7.91
C ASN A 168 -17.26 4.19 8.89
N GLN A 169 -17.38 3.97 10.21
CA GLN A 169 -17.04 5.00 11.20
C GLN A 169 -15.53 5.30 11.22
N LEU A 170 -14.69 4.29 10.98
CA LEU A 170 -13.23 4.42 10.99
C LEU A 170 -12.68 5.01 9.68
N LEU A 171 -13.35 4.77 8.55
CA LEU A 171 -12.89 5.16 7.22
C LEU A 171 -12.52 6.65 7.09
N PRO A 172 -13.34 7.64 7.54
CA PRO A 172 -12.98 9.05 7.41
C PRO A 172 -11.69 9.43 8.14
N HIS A 173 -11.41 8.77 9.26
CA HIS A 173 -10.21 9.02 10.06
C HIS A 173 -8.96 8.48 9.36
N LEU A 174 -9.04 7.27 8.81
CA LEU A 174 -7.99 6.70 7.97
C LEU A 174 -7.74 7.53 6.73
N GLN A 175 -8.81 7.91 6.01
CA GLN A 175 -8.71 8.72 4.81
C GLN A 175 -8.05 10.08 5.10
N SER A 176 -8.45 10.76 6.18
CA SER A 176 -7.86 12.04 6.58
C SER A 176 -6.37 11.91 6.93
N LYS A 177 -6.02 10.89 7.73
CA LYS A 177 -4.63 10.63 8.10
C LYS A 177 -3.76 10.32 6.89
N LEU A 178 -4.15 9.34 6.10
CA LEU A 178 -3.40 8.91 4.92
C LEU A 178 -3.32 10.05 3.90
N SER A 179 -4.41 10.76 3.62
CA SER A 179 -4.39 11.86 2.65
C SER A 179 -3.40 12.97 2.99
N ARG A 180 -3.21 13.29 4.28
CA ARG A 180 -2.21 14.27 4.76
C ARG A 180 -0.79 13.78 4.54
N GLU A 181 -0.53 12.51 4.80
CA GLU A 181 0.81 11.91 4.68
C GLU A 181 1.16 11.67 3.21
N PHE A 182 0.20 11.24 2.39
CA PHE A 182 0.34 11.14 0.95
C PHE A 182 0.47 12.52 0.27
N ASN A 183 -0.13 13.60 0.79
CA ASN A 183 0.16 14.95 0.30
C ASN A 183 1.65 15.31 0.42
N VAL A 184 2.34 14.86 1.47
CA VAL A 184 3.77 15.07 1.65
C VAL A 184 4.58 14.16 0.73
N ILE A 185 4.15 12.91 0.54
CA ILE A 185 4.85 11.91 -0.29
C ILE A 185 4.67 12.21 -1.79
N ASP A 186 3.47 12.50 -2.27
CA ASP A 186 3.19 12.85 -3.67
C ASP A 186 3.83 14.19 -4.06
N TYR A 187 3.76 15.20 -3.18
CA TYR A 187 4.49 16.45 -3.40
C TYR A 187 6.00 16.20 -3.50
N ASN A 188 6.57 15.38 -2.61
CA ASN A 188 8.00 15.06 -2.67
C ASN A 188 8.34 14.20 -3.89
N ILE A 189 7.54 13.19 -4.25
CA ILE A 189 7.79 12.30 -5.40
C ILE A 189 7.60 13.04 -6.73
N GLU A 190 6.60 13.89 -6.88
CA GLU A 190 6.37 14.67 -8.09
C GLU A 190 7.42 15.78 -8.26
N LYS A 191 7.84 16.41 -7.15
CA LYS A 191 8.95 17.37 -7.12
C LYS A 191 10.30 16.70 -7.38
N ILE A 192 10.53 15.51 -6.82
CA ILE A 192 11.68 14.64 -7.12
C ILE A 192 11.64 14.19 -8.59
N ARG A 193 10.48 13.88 -9.17
CA ARG A 193 10.33 13.51 -10.59
C ARG A 193 10.64 14.65 -11.55
N LYS A 194 10.15 15.86 -11.25
CA LYS A 194 10.51 17.08 -11.98
C LYS A 194 12.01 17.37 -11.82
N GLY A 195 12.54 17.22 -10.60
CA GLY A 195 13.97 17.31 -10.31
C GLY A 195 14.80 16.31 -11.10
N PHE A 196 14.39 15.04 -11.22
CA PHE A 196 15.10 14.03 -12.01
C PHE A 196 15.13 14.35 -13.50
N SER A 197 14.05 14.92 -14.03
CA SER A 197 14.00 15.31 -15.44
C SER A 197 14.93 16.49 -15.72
N LEU A 198 14.98 17.46 -14.80
CA LEU A 198 15.89 18.60 -14.87
C LEU A 198 17.37 18.20 -14.68
N LEU A 199 17.65 17.34 -13.70
CA LEU A 199 19.00 16.81 -13.45
C LEU A 199 19.49 15.92 -14.59
N ALA A 200 18.61 15.10 -15.16
CA ALA A 200 18.94 14.28 -16.31
C ALA A 200 19.36 15.13 -17.51
N TYR A 201 18.67 16.24 -17.73
CA TYR A 201 19.01 17.21 -18.77
C TYR A 201 20.32 17.95 -18.45
N GLN A 202 20.44 18.51 -17.24
CA GLN A 202 21.58 19.33 -16.80
C GLN A 202 22.89 18.55 -16.74
N TYR A 203 22.84 17.29 -16.31
CA TYR A 203 24.02 16.44 -16.11
C TYR A 203 24.13 15.31 -17.15
N HIS A 204 23.32 15.37 -18.21
CA HIS A 204 23.33 14.41 -19.32
C HIS A 204 23.33 12.95 -18.85
N LEU A 205 22.42 12.63 -17.92
CA LEU A 205 22.21 11.26 -17.47
C LEU A 205 21.58 10.44 -18.61
N SER A 206 22.10 9.24 -18.83
CA SER A 206 21.48 8.30 -19.76
C SER A 206 20.17 7.75 -19.20
N ASN A 207 19.28 7.28 -20.07
CA ASN A 207 18.02 6.64 -19.65
C ASN A 207 18.24 5.55 -18.60
N ARG A 208 19.33 4.78 -18.75
CA ARG A 208 19.68 3.72 -17.81
C ARG A 208 20.15 4.24 -16.45
N GLU A 209 20.88 5.34 -16.43
CA GLU A 209 21.29 6.01 -15.19
C GLU A 209 20.09 6.64 -14.49
N ILE A 210 19.11 7.17 -15.23
CA ILE A 210 17.85 7.70 -14.69
C ILE A 210 17.03 6.59 -14.02
N GLU A 211 16.90 5.43 -14.66
CA GLU A 211 16.21 4.27 -14.09
C GLU A 211 16.85 3.82 -12.78
N ILE A 212 18.18 3.70 -12.77
CA ILE A 212 18.94 3.29 -11.57
C ILE A 212 18.79 4.34 -10.46
N LEU A 213 18.90 5.62 -10.80
CA LEU A 213 18.75 6.73 -9.86
C LEU A 213 17.37 6.73 -9.21
N LYS A 214 16.30 6.51 -9.99
CA LYS A 214 14.92 6.41 -9.46
C LYS A 214 14.80 5.29 -8.43
N LEU A 215 15.26 4.09 -8.75
CA LEU A 215 15.15 2.93 -7.86
C LEU A 215 15.96 3.12 -6.56
N VAL A 216 17.16 3.68 -6.66
CA VAL A 216 18.00 3.99 -5.50
C VAL A 216 17.35 5.05 -4.62
N CYS A 217 16.75 6.08 -5.20
CA CYS A 217 16.02 7.11 -4.45
C CYS A 217 14.72 6.61 -3.84
N SER A 218 14.10 5.57 -4.41
CA SER A 218 13.01 4.80 -3.81
C SER A 218 13.48 3.81 -2.74
N GLY A 219 14.73 3.91 -2.26
CA GLY A 219 15.25 3.13 -1.14
C GLY A 219 15.86 1.77 -1.49
N HIS A 220 15.94 1.40 -2.78
CA HIS A 220 16.42 0.07 -3.17
C HIS A 220 17.96 -0.04 -3.02
N ASN A 221 18.42 -1.19 -2.55
CA ASN A 221 19.84 -1.52 -2.50
C ASN A 221 20.35 -2.04 -3.86
N ASN A 222 21.67 -2.12 -4.05
CA ASN A 222 22.23 -2.47 -5.37
C ASN A 222 21.85 -3.88 -5.85
N SER A 223 21.52 -4.78 -4.93
CA SER A 223 21.03 -6.13 -5.26
C SER A 223 19.61 -6.06 -5.81
N GLU A 224 18.73 -5.33 -5.12
CA GLU A 224 17.34 -5.12 -5.53
C GLU A 224 17.23 -4.39 -6.87
N VAL A 225 18.06 -3.35 -7.08
CA VAL A 225 18.16 -2.64 -8.35
C VAL A 225 18.62 -3.58 -9.46
N GLY A 226 19.63 -4.42 -9.19
CA GLY A 226 20.11 -5.41 -10.15
C GLY A 226 19.03 -6.40 -10.55
N ASN A 227 18.28 -6.90 -9.58
CA ASN A 227 17.18 -7.84 -9.78
C ASN A 227 16.04 -7.20 -10.59
N GLN A 228 15.61 -5.98 -10.24
CA GLN A 228 14.53 -5.29 -10.95
C GLN A 228 14.90 -4.94 -12.38
N LEU A 229 16.16 -4.58 -12.62
CA LEU A 229 16.65 -4.16 -13.92
C LEU A 229 17.29 -5.29 -14.73
N SER A 230 17.26 -6.53 -14.22
CA SER A 230 17.89 -7.72 -14.82
C SER A 230 19.36 -7.50 -15.21
N ILE A 231 20.14 -6.88 -14.31
CA ILE A 231 21.59 -6.63 -14.47
C ILE A 231 22.36 -7.04 -13.22
N SER A 232 23.67 -7.29 -13.39
CA SER A 232 24.51 -7.66 -12.26
C SER A 232 24.68 -6.52 -11.27
N VAL A 233 24.87 -6.84 -9.98
CA VAL A 233 25.19 -5.85 -8.93
C VAL A 233 26.43 -5.03 -9.29
N ASN A 234 27.40 -5.63 -9.99
CA ASN A 234 28.59 -4.93 -10.48
C ASN A 234 28.24 -3.89 -11.56
N THR A 235 27.29 -4.21 -12.44
CA THR A 235 26.75 -3.27 -13.43
C THR A 235 26.04 -2.11 -12.73
N VAL A 236 25.25 -2.38 -11.68
CA VAL A 236 24.61 -1.34 -10.86
C VAL A 236 25.66 -0.45 -10.21
N LYS A 237 26.69 -1.02 -9.58
CA LYS A 237 27.80 -0.25 -8.98
C LYS A 237 28.50 0.65 -9.99
N LYS A 238 28.72 0.15 -11.21
CA LYS A 238 29.34 0.93 -12.30
C LYS A 238 28.46 2.11 -12.71
N HIS A 239 27.15 1.89 -12.91
CA HIS A 239 26.23 2.98 -13.19
C HIS A 239 26.14 3.99 -12.04
N MET A 240 26.15 3.53 -10.79
CA MET A 240 26.17 4.40 -9.62
C MET A 240 27.43 5.26 -9.56
N SER A 241 28.60 4.71 -9.89
CA SER A 241 29.84 5.49 -10.02
C SER A 241 29.69 6.58 -11.07
N ASN A 242 29.21 6.24 -12.26
CA ASN A 242 29.00 7.21 -13.33
C ASN A 242 27.99 8.31 -12.94
N ILE A 243 26.93 7.95 -12.21
CA ILE A 243 25.94 8.89 -11.69
C ILE A 243 26.59 9.85 -10.69
N PHE A 244 27.40 9.32 -9.77
CA PHE A 244 28.15 10.10 -8.78
C PHE A 244 29.12 11.08 -9.45
N ASP A 245 29.90 10.60 -10.42
CA ASP A 245 30.84 11.42 -11.18
C ASP A 245 30.12 12.53 -11.95
N LYS A 246 28.99 12.21 -12.61
CA LYS A 246 28.20 13.20 -13.36
C LYS A 246 27.54 14.24 -12.44
N LEU A 247 27.10 13.86 -11.25
CA LEU A 247 26.43 14.75 -10.30
C LEU A 247 27.40 15.47 -9.35
N GLY A 248 28.71 15.16 -9.42
CA GLY A 248 29.72 15.75 -8.54
C GLY A 248 29.56 15.37 -7.07
N VAL A 249 28.99 14.19 -6.79
CA VAL A 249 28.78 13.67 -5.43
C VAL A 249 29.65 12.45 -5.18
N ASP A 250 30.00 12.20 -3.93
CA ASP A 250 30.93 11.15 -3.50
C ASP A 250 30.25 9.98 -2.77
N SER A 251 28.98 10.14 -2.41
CA SER A 251 28.25 9.15 -1.62
C SER A 251 26.76 9.17 -1.89
N ARG A 252 26.10 8.05 -1.57
CA ARG A 252 24.63 7.94 -1.63
C ARG A 252 23.96 8.97 -0.71
N THR A 253 24.52 9.23 0.46
CA THR A 253 24.02 10.27 1.39
C THR A 253 24.16 11.67 0.79
N HIS A 254 25.29 11.97 0.15
CA HIS A 254 25.50 13.23 -0.55
C HIS A 254 24.56 13.38 -1.76
N LEU A 255 24.34 12.31 -2.54
CA LEU A 255 23.34 12.26 -3.60
C LEU A 255 21.94 12.62 -3.07
N PHE A 256 21.52 12.00 -1.96
CA PHE A 256 20.24 12.34 -1.32
C PHE A 256 20.19 13.80 -0.87
N ASN A 257 21.27 14.31 -0.26
CA ASN A 257 21.34 15.71 0.16
C ASN A 257 21.31 16.69 -1.03
N LEU A 258 21.94 16.36 -2.16
CA LEU A 258 21.91 17.17 -3.39
C LEU A 258 20.49 17.23 -3.96
N LEU A 259 19.80 16.09 -4.03
CA LEU A 259 18.40 16.03 -4.46
C LEU A 259 17.47 16.81 -3.51
N LEU A 260 17.77 16.83 -2.22
CA LEU A 260 17.05 17.62 -1.22
C LEU A 260 17.44 19.13 -1.22
N ARG A 261 18.64 19.50 -1.69
CA ARG A 261 19.13 20.90 -1.76
C ARG A 261 18.73 21.62 -3.04
N ASN A 262 18.81 20.98 -4.21
CA ASN A 262 18.27 21.54 -5.47
C ASN A 262 16.75 21.79 -5.38
N ASN A 263 16.09 21.25 -4.36
CA ASN A 263 14.71 21.53 -3.97
C ASN A 263 14.51 22.87 -3.22
N LYS A 264 15.56 23.59 -2.80
CA LYS A 264 15.51 24.89 -2.10
C LYS A 264 15.86 26.09 -3.00
N GLU A 265 16.82 25.96 -3.91
CA GLU A 265 17.25 27.06 -4.81
C GLU A 265 16.23 27.39 -5.92
N LEU A 266 15.18 26.59 -6.09
CA LEU A 266 14.03 26.89 -6.96
C LEU A 266 12.96 27.76 -6.28
N PHE A 267 13.23 28.28 -5.08
CA PHE A 267 12.33 29.13 -4.29
C PHE A 267 12.92 30.52 -3.97
N GLU A 268 13.95 30.95 -4.71
CA GLU A 268 14.34 32.35 -4.91
C GLU A 268 14.32 32.67 -6.41
#